data_AF-A0A3S9VR28-F1
#
_entry.id   AF-A0A3S9VR28-F1
#
_cell.length_a   1.000
_cell.length_b   1.000
_cell.length_c   1.000
_cell.angle_alpha   90.00
_cell.angle_beta   90.00
_cell.angle_gamma   90.00
#
_symmetry.space_group_name_H-M   'P 1'
#
loop_
_entity.id
_entity.type
_entity.pdbx_description
1 polymer ?
#
loop_
_entity_poly.entity_id
_entity_poly.type
_entity_poly.pdbx_seq_one_letter_code
_entity_poly.pdbx_strand_id
1 'polypeptide(L)'
;MKIKILYIGLSVFLLSWIIPSLVELSLDSSSRYPFTYYSSVVNQFCYFDQEDDNVRGRDMSGRTYTDAEFDRVLPMFYYRQLAMENALPDSIQGVPVDLHTIARNNFFFWYKPKDKNTPVIALYPMFESCSGKVDLENPSDMFRLKENIEFIDMATNRVDEQKSARFQQALEKAGFAFPAQWVAGIPTSQKSYDEGYFALDSEGHLFHVKMTNGKPFVKDTKVRDISCMLPMEIENRSLYGFLFDTHHTLYYLSTDGYRLVKVLDDVDPDKDRVSIMANMFYWTVAKTTSDGEHTYALESRSMQRVDSLFRPAPESAWDKTLPYLFPFTVTFQDSTNSYIYPRVSGYYFPSLPLNIVLAVVTLIVYRKDRSRGKYLAGIITLCTGIAGFITVCLFARIRK
;
A
#
# COMPACT_ATOMS: atom_id res chain seq x y z
N MET A 1 -26.77 21.57 -32.76
CA MET A 1 -26.89 20.11 -32.58
C MET A 1 -25.65 19.49 -31.93
N LYS A 2 -24.43 19.82 -32.39
CA LYS A 2 -23.15 19.33 -31.83
C LYS A 2 -22.96 19.61 -30.33
N ILE A 3 -23.27 20.82 -29.87
CA ILE A 3 -23.16 21.23 -28.45
C ILE A 3 -24.09 20.41 -27.53
N LYS A 4 -25.31 20.08 -27.99
CA LYS A 4 -26.28 19.30 -27.18
C LYS A 4 -25.83 17.84 -27.00
N ILE A 5 -25.23 17.25 -28.02
CA ILE A 5 -24.69 15.89 -27.96
C ILE A 5 -23.48 15.83 -27.01
N LEU A 6 -22.64 16.86 -27.03
CA LEU A 6 -21.51 17.00 -26.10
C LEU A 6 -21.97 17.03 -24.64
N TYR A 7 -22.99 17.84 -24.31
CA TYR A 7 -23.54 17.88 -22.96
C TYR A 7 -24.16 16.54 -22.53
N ILE A 8 -24.88 15.86 -23.42
CA ILE A 8 -25.44 14.54 -23.12
C ILE A 8 -24.32 13.53 -22.84
N GLY A 9 -23.27 13.50 -23.67
CA GLY A 9 -22.12 12.62 -23.46
C GLY A 9 -21.40 12.90 -22.13
N LEU A 10 -21.16 14.18 -21.82
CA LEU A 10 -20.53 14.59 -20.57
C LEU A 10 -21.39 14.25 -19.34
N SER A 11 -22.71 14.47 -19.41
CA SER A 11 -23.63 14.11 -18.33
C SER A 11 -23.66 12.61 -18.07
N VAL A 12 -23.73 11.79 -19.12
CA VAL A 12 -23.66 10.33 -18.98
C VAL A 12 -22.35 9.93 -18.33
N PHE A 13 -21.23 10.46 -18.82
CA PHE A 13 -19.90 10.16 -18.28
C PHE A 13 -19.78 10.48 -16.78
N LEU A 14 -20.24 11.67 -16.36
CA LEU A 14 -20.22 12.06 -14.95
C LEU A 14 -21.18 11.22 -14.09
N LEU A 15 -22.38 10.92 -14.59
CA LEU A 15 -23.36 10.10 -13.85
C LEU A 15 -22.92 8.64 -13.73
N SER A 16 -22.21 8.11 -14.74
CA SER A 16 -21.56 6.80 -14.68
C SER A 16 -20.40 6.73 -13.68
N TRP A 17 -19.97 7.86 -13.12
CA TRP A 17 -19.07 7.92 -11.98
C TRP A 17 -19.83 8.17 -10.66
N ILE A 18 -20.67 9.20 -10.61
CA ILE A 18 -21.32 9.66 -9.38
C ILE A 18 -22.34 8.65 -8.84
N ILE A 19 -23.21 8.10 -9.70
CA ILE A 19 -24.28 7.21 -9.22
C ILE A 19 -23.69 5.91 -8.68
N PRO A 20 -22.78 5.21 -9.38
CA PRO A 20 -22.13 4.03 -8.82
C PRO A 20 -21.45 4.32 -7.48
N SER A 21 -20.69 5.40 -7.38
CA SER A 21 -19.98 5.77 -6.14
C SER A 21 -20.93 5.99 -4.95
N LEU A 22 -22.11 6.58 -5.18
CA LEU A 22 -23.12 6.79 -4.13
C LEU A 22 -23.78 5.47 -3.69
N VAL A 23 -24.02 4.57 -4.64
CA VAL A 23 -24.61 3.25 -4.34
C VAL A 23 -23.59 2.39 -3.61
N GLU A 24 -22.34 2.38 -4.04
CA GLU A 24 -21.21 1.74 -3.36
C GLU A 24 -21.12 2.25 -1.91
N LEU A 25 -21.09 3.56 -1.69
CA LEU A 25 -21.06 4.15 -0.34
C LEU A 25 -22.24 3.71 0.56
N SER A 26 -23.40 3.41 -0.03
CA SER A 26 -24.60 3.01 0.70
C SER A 26 -24.67 1.50 0.98
N LEU A 27 -24.00 0.68 0.15
CA LEU A 27 -24.01 -0.78 0.22
C LEU A 27 -22.75 -1.36 0.86
N ASP A 28 -21.63 -0.64 0.78
CA ASP A 28 -20.33 -1.16 1.20
C ASP A 28 -20.20 -1.11 2.71
N SER A 29 -20.44 -2.25 3.34
CA SER A 29 -19.92 -2.54 4.67
C SER A 29 -18.42 -2.79 4.50
N SER A 30 -17.58 -1.89 4.99
CA SER A 30 -16.11 -2.00 4.96
C SER A 30 -15.66 -3.41 5.33
N SER A 31 -15.45 -4.28 4.34
CA SER A 31 -15.08 -5.66 4.56
C SER A 31 -13.57 -5.74 4.76
N ARG A 32 -13.16 -5.39 5.98
CA ARG A 32 -11.77 -5.49 6.41
C ARG A 32 -11.56 -6.88 6.97
N TYR A 33 -10.48 -7.52 6.57
CA TYR A 33 -10.05 -8.73 7.24
C TYR A 33 -9.88 -8.47 8.73
N PRO A 34 -10.31 -9.39 9.59
CA PRO A 34 -10.15 -9.26 11.02
C PRO A 34 -8.66 -9.22 11.34
N PHE A 35 -8.29 -8.31 12.24
CA PHE A 35 -6.94 -8.24 12.76
C PHE A 35 -6.51 -9.62 13.28
N THR A 36 -5.34 -10.08 12.86
CA THR A 36 -4.81 -11.40 13.19
C THR A 36 -3.36 -11.31 13.58
N TYR A 37 -3.01 -11.98 14.68
CA TYR A 37 -1.66 -11.96 15.23
C TYR A 37 -1.30 -13.33 15.81
N TYR A 38 -0.07 -13.78 15.59
CA TYR A 38 0.40 -15.05 16.14
C TYR A 38 0.86 -14.88 17.59
N SER A 39 0.23 -15.60 18.52
CA SER A 39 0.56 -15.56 19.94
C SER A 39 1.82 -16.36 20.25
N SER A 40 2.79 -15.74 20.92
CA SER A 40 3.96 -16.42 21.48
C SER A 40 3.65 -17.26 22.74
N VAL A 41 2.44 -17.14 23.31
CA VAL A 41 2.02 -17.85 24.53
C VAL A 41 1.24 -19.10 24.19
N VAL A 42 0.21 -18.98 23.33
CA VAL A 42 -0.62 -20.12 22.92
C VAL A 42 -0.13 -20.79 21.64
N ASN A 43 0.85 -20.21 20.94
CA ASN A 43 1.44 -20.72 19.69
C ASN A 43 0.40 -20.96 18.58
N GLN A 44 -0.58 -20.06 18.48
CA GLN A 44 -1.65 -20.08 17.48
C GLN A 44 -2.01 -18.66 17.06
N PHE A 45 -2.68 -18.52 15.92
CA PHE A 45 -3.27 -17.25 15.53
C PHE A 45 -4.43 -16.86 16.46
N CYS A 46 -4.43 -15.60 16.84
CA CYS A 46 -5.52 -14.95 17.55
C CYS A 46 -6.05 -13.82 16.69
N TYR A 47 -7.36 -13.63 16.68
CA TYR A 47 -8.01 -12.60 15.86
C TYR A 47 -9.15 -11.93 16.60
N PHE A 48 -9.50 -10.73 16.16
CA PHE A 48 -10.71 -10.06 16.60
C PHE A 48 -11.90 -10.54 15.77
N ASP A 49 -12.92 -11.04 16.45
CA ASP A 49 -14.20 -11.38 15.85
C ASP A 49 -15.22 -10.29 16.19
N GLN A 50 -16.00 -9.87 15.21
CA GLN A 50 -17.06 -8.88 15.39
C GLN A 50 -18.40 -9.61 15.35
N GLU A 51 -18.83 -10.12 16.50
CA GLU A 51 -20.18 -10.65 16.71
C GLU A 51 -20.99 -9.66 17.55
N ASP A 52 -22.20 -9.31 17.09
CA ASP A 52 -23.22 -8.56 17.84
C ASP A 52 -22.72 -7.27 18.53
N ASP A 53 -22.12 -6.36 17.74
CA ASP A 53 -21.60 -5.05 18.17
C ASP A 53 -20.49 -5.07 19.24
N ASN A 54 -20.02 -6.25 19.68
CA ASN A 54 -18.91 -6.39 20.61
C ASN A 54 -17.71 -7.05 19.93
N VAL A 55 -16.61 -6.32 19.85
CA VAL A 55 -15.33 -6.86 19.36
C VAL A 55 -14.73 -7.74 20.45
N ARG A 56 -14.57 -9.04 20.18
CA ARG A 56 -13.94 -9.97 21.14
C ARG A 56 -12.77 -10.70 20.51
N GLY A 57 -11.71 -10.89 21.31
CA GLY A 57 -10.58 -11.71 20.93
C GLY A 57 -10.93 -13.20 20.93
N ARG A 58 -10.57 -13.89 19.85
CA ARG A 58 -10.68 -15.35 19.70
C ARG A 58 -9.35 -15.96 19.29
N ASP A 59 -9.17 -17.23 19.63
CA ASP A 59 -8.13 -18.07 19.04
C ASP A 59 -8.69 -19.04 18.00
N MET A 60 -7.80 -19.74 17.30
CA MET A 60 -8.18 -20.76 16.31
C MET A 60 -8.91 -21.98 16.91
N SER A 61 -8.89 -22.15 18.24
CA SER A 61 -9.64 -23.22 18.93
C SER A 61 -11.10 -22.84 19.23
N GLY A 62 -11.49 -21.60 18.93
CA GLY A 62 -12.83 -21.06 19.19
C GLY A 62 -13.02 -20.56 20.62
N ARG A 63 -11.95 -20.47 21.42
CA ARG A 63 -12.03 -19.87 22.75
C ARG A 63 -12.16 -18.37 22.63
N THR A 64 -13.10 -17.80 23.39
CA THR A 64 -13.29 -16.36 23.52
C THR A 64 -12.57 -15.85 24.75
N TYR A 65 -11.99 -14.67 24.63
CA TYR A 65 -11.27 -13.99 25.70
C TYR A 65 -11.97 -12.66 26.05
N THR A 66 -11.93 -12.28 27.31
CA THR A 66 -12.17 -10.88 27.71
C THR A 66 -10.99 -10.01 27.28
N ASP A 67 -11.16 -8.68 27.21
CA ASP A 67 -10.09 -7.76 26.77
C ASP A 67 -8.79 -7.95 27.58
N ALA A 68 -8.90 -7.99 28.91
CA ALA A 68 -7.75 -8.19 29.80
C ALA A 68 -7.09 -9.58 29.66
N GLU A 69 -7.87 -10.62 29.32
CA GLU A 69 -7.30 -11.94 29.01
C GLU A 69 -6.61 -11.95 27.65
N PHE A 70 -7.18 -11.26 26.67
CA PHE A 70 -6.64 -11.20 25.31
C PHE A 70 -5.29 -10.46 25.28
N ASP A 71 -5.16 -9.40 26.07
CA ASP A 71 -3.88 -8.69 26.25
C ASP A 71 -2.77 -9.65 26.73
N ARG A 72 -3.10 -10.54 27.66
CA ARG A 72 -2.18 -11.56 28.19
C ARG A 72 -1.90 -12.70 27.21
N VAL A 73 -2.84 -12.99 26.31
CA VAL A 73 -2.64 -13.96 25.21
C VAL A 73 -1.70 -13.37 24.15
N LEU A 74 -1.72 -12.05 23.94
CA LEU A 74 -0.88 -11.34 22.99
C LEU A 74 0.10 -10.37 23.67
N PRO A 75 0.97 -10.85 24.57
CA PRO A 75 1.78 -9.97 25.41
C PRO A 75 2.80 -9.17 24.59
N MET A 76 3.25 -9.70 23.45
CA MET A 76 4.15 -8.99 22.55
C MET A 76 3.46 -7.81 21.86
N PHE A 77 2.15 -7.89 21.57
CA PHE A 77 1.43 -6.79 20.95
C PHE A 77 0.99 -5.74 21.99
N TYR A 78 0.46 -6.20 23.14
CA TYR A 78 -0.06 -5.35 24.21
C TYR A 78 0.94 -5.07 25.34
N TYR A 79 2.24 -5.18 25.07
CA TYR A 79 3.30 -5.07 26.07
C TYR A 79 3.27 -3.77 26.88
N ARG A 80 2.83 -2.65 26.28
CA ARG A 80 2.68 -1.36 26.98
C ARG A 80 1.54 -1.38 28.00
N GLN A 81 0.39 -1.92 27.61
CA GLN A 81 -0.79 -2.05 28.47
C GLN A 81 -0.48 -2.98 29.64
N LEU A 82 0.09 -4.15 29.35
CA LEU A 82 0.49 -5.12 30.38
C LEU A 82 1.53 -4.56 31.35
N ALA A 83 2.48 -3.76 30.86
CA ALA A 83 3.46 -3.11 31.73
C ALA A 83 2.82 -2.09 32.67
N MET A 84 1.83 -1.30 32.19
CA MET A 84 1.09 -0.37 33.05
C MET A 84 0.29 -1.09 34.13
N GLU A 85 -0.22 -2.28 33.84
CA GLU A 85 -0.97 -3.13 34.77
C GLU A 85 -0.08 -4.02 35.66
N ASN A 86 1.25 -3.93 35.53
CA ASN A 86 2.21 -4.86 36.14
C ASN A 86 1.87 -6.34 35.87
N ALA A 87 1.34 -6.62 34.68
CA ALA A 87 0.91 -7.94 34.21
C ALA A 87 1.77 -8.48 33.06
N LEU A 88 2.89 -7.81 32.75
CA LEU A 88 3.86 -8.30 31.76
C LEU A 88 4.52 -9.58 32.30
N PRO A 89 4.56 -10.68 31.54
CA PRO A 89 5.21 -11.91 31.99
C PRO A 89 6.73 -11.73 32.13
N ASP A 90 7.35 -12.33 33.13
CA ASP A 90 8.81 -12.27 33.33
C ASP A 90 9.59 -13.03 32.25
N SER A 91 8.96 -14.07 31.68
CA SER A 91 9.53 -14.85 30.58
C SER A 91 8.44 -15.41 29.67
N ILE A 92 8.78 -15.55 28.39
CA ILE A 92 7.94 -16.19 27.36
C ILE A 92 8.81 -17.27 26.70
N GLN A 93 8.30 -18.50 26.62
CA GLN A 93 9.02 -19.65 26.06
C GLN A 93 10.43 -19.87 26.69
N GLY A 94 10.58 -19.57 27.98
CA GLY A 94 11.85 -19.68 28.70
C GLY A 94 12.86 -18.58 28.41
N VAL A 95 12.50 -17.58 27.59
CA VAL A 95 13.32 -16.39 27.31
C VAL A 95 12.84 -15.25 28.21
N PRO A 96 13.73 -14.63 29.01
CA PRO A 96 13.38 -13.45 29.80
C PRO A 96 12.90 -12.32 28.90
N VAL A 97 11.79 -11.68 29.27
CA VAL A 97 11.25 -10.54 28.54
C VAL A 97 11.05 -9.35 29.46
N ASP A 98 11.36 -8.18 28.94
CA ASP A 98 11.13 -6.90 29.61
C ASP A 98 10.59 -5.89 28.59
N LEU A 99 10.02 -4.79 29.10
CA LEU A 99 9.40 -3.75 28.28
C LEU A 99 10.35 -3.21 27.20
N HIS A 100 11.62 -2.98 27.53
CA HIS A 100 12.61 -2.40 26.64
C HIS A 100 13.05 -3.41 25.56
N THR A 101 13.27 -4.66 25.95
CA THR A 101 13.64 -5.74 25.03
C THR A 101 12.50 -6.04 24.05
N ILE A 102 11.24 -5.98 24.48
CA ILE A 102 10.08 -6.12 23.58
C ILE A 102 9.99 -4.92 22.63
N ALA A 103 10.01 -3.69 23.15
CA ALA A 103 9.93 -2.47 22.34
C ALA A 103 10.99 -2.43 21.24
N ARG A 104 12.23 -2.80 21.58
CA ARG A 104 13.38 -2.78 20.67
C ARG A 104 13.28 -3.78 19.52
N ASN A 105 12.60 -4.91 19.73
CA ASN A 105 12.48 -5.99 18.74
C ASN A 105 11.13 -6.00 18.01
N ASN A 106 10.15 -5.26 18.50
CA ASN A 106 8.86 -5.15 17.86
C ASN A 106 8.89 -4.07 16.78
N PHE A 107 8.41 -4.44 15.59
CA PHE A 107 8.22 -3.47 14.52
C PHE A 107 7.05 -3.85 13.62
N PHE A 108 6.50 -2.83 12.97
CA PHE A 108 5.40 -2.96 12.04
C PHE A 108 5.82 -2.45 10.68
N PHE A 109 5.59 -3.26 9.66
CA PHE A 109 5.84 -2.89 8.27
C PHE A 109 4.56 -3.08 7.47
N TRP A 110 4.24 -2.10 6.65
CA TRP A 110 3.06 -2.10 5.80
C TRP A 110 3.48 -1.70 4.40
N TYR A 111 3.18 -2.56 3.44
CA TYR A 111 3.40 -2.33 2.04
C TYR A 111 2.07 -2.31 1.29
N LYS A 112 1.88 -1.28 0.47
CA LYS A 112 0.80 -1.22 -0.52
C LYS A 112 1.43 -1.00 -1.90
N PRO A 113 0.85 -1.56 -2.97
CA PRO A 113 1.38 -1.36 -4.33
C PRO A 113 1.52 0.10 -4.74
N LYS A 114 0.62 0.96 -4.23
CA LYS A 114 0.71 2.41 -4.43
C LYS A 114 2.02 3.03 -3.95
N ASP A 115 2.69 2.44 -2.97
CA ASP A 115 3.94 2.97 -2.41
C ASP A 115 5.09 2.82 -3.42
N LYS A 116 5.01 1.82 -4.32
CA LYS A 116 5.90 1.65 -5.47
C LYS A 116 5.42 2.41 -6.71
N ASN A 117 4.13 2.33 -7.01
CA ASN A 117 3.57 2.76 -8.30
C ASN A 117 3.16 4.23 -8.34
N THR A 118 3.29 4.95 -7.24
CA THR A 118 3.08 6.40 -7.20
C THR A 118 4.35 7.13 -7.61
N PRO A 119 4.30 8.04 -8.60
CA PRO A 119 5.44 8.86 -8.95
C PRO A 119 5.81 9.75 -7.77
N VAL A 120 7.08 9.70 -7.36
CA VAL A 120 7.64 10.57 -6.33
C VAL A 120 8.52 11.62 -7.01
N ILE A 121 8.51 12.84 -6.48
CA ILE A 121 9.48 13.85 -6.90
C ILE A 121 10.85 13.36 -6.45
N ALA A 122 11.75 13.09 -7.40
CA ALA A 122 13.09 12.54 -7.14
C ALA A 122 14.06 13.59 -6.57
N LEU A 123 13.68 14.18 -5.43
CA LEU A 123 14.47 15.10 -4.62
C LEU A 123 14.43 14.61 -3.18
N TYR A 124 15.60 14.37 -2.60
CA TYR A 124 15.75 13.72 -1.32
C TYR A 124 16.68 14.51 -0.39
N PRO A 125 16.40 14.62 0.91
CA PRO A 125 17.37 15.17 1.85
C PRO A 125 18.51 14.16 2.09
N MET A 126 19.76 14.60 2.15
CA MET A 126 20.86 13.72 2.61
C MET A 126 21.22 14.06 4.05
N PHE A 127 20.80 13.23 5.00
CA PHE A 127 21.12 13.42 6.41
C PHE A 127 22.56 12.99 6.72
N GLU A 128 23.11 13.57 7.77
CA GLU A 128 24.42 13.18 8.32
C GLU A 128 24.24 11.98 9.26
N SER A 129 24.61 10.79 8.80
CA SER A 129 24.42 9.54 9.54
C SER A 129 25.27 9.46 10.82
N CYS A 130 26.29 10.31 10.97
CA CYS A 130 27.14 10.39 12.18
C CYS A 130 27.31 11.84 12.65
N SER A 131 26.21 12.55 12.89
CA SER A 131 26.25 13.96 13.32
C SER A 131 26.78 14.16 14.74
N GLY A 132 26.79 13.09 15.55
CA GLY A 132 27.10 13.13 16.99
C GLY A 132 26.01 13.81 17.83
N LYS A 133 24.92 14.28 17.20
CA LYS A 133 23.74 14.86 17.86
C LYS A 133 22.66 13.81 18.03
N VAL A 134 21.82 13.98 19.05
CA VAL A 134 20.68 13.09 19.33
C VAL A 134 19.62 13.21 18.23
N ASP A 135 19.38 14.44 17.75
CA ASP A 135 18.42 14.70 16.69
C ASP A 135 19.12 14.88 15.33
N LEU A 136 18.48 14.38 14.27
CA LEU A 136 18.90 14.63 12.90
C LEU A 136 18.53 16.05 12.49
N GLU A 137 19.51 16.79 11.97
CA GLU A 137 19.28 18.13 11.44
C GLU A 137 18.83 18.04 9.99
N ASN A 138 17.82 18.83 9.64
CA ASN A 138 17.40 18.95 8.24
C ASN A 138 18.54 19.58 7.43
N PRO A 139 18.99 18.95 6.32
CA PRO A 139 20.00 19.54 5.47
C PRO A 139 19.46 20.83 4.82
N SER A 140 20.36 21.74 4.45
CA SER A 140 20.01 22.95 3.66
C SER A 140 19.86 22.66 2.17
N ASP A 141 20.25 21.46 1.74
CA ASP A 141 20.20 21.00 0.36
C ASP A 141 19.40 19.71 0.19
N MET A 142 18.96 19.48 -1.03
CA MET A 142 18.29 18.26 -1.47
C MET A 142 19.11 17.65 -2.61
N PHE A 143 19.23 16.34 -2.67
CA PHE A 143 19.91 15.66 -3.76
C PHE A 143 18.93 15.01 -4.74
N ARG A 144 19.35 14.94 -6.00
CA ARG A 144 18.75 14.07 -7.02
C ARG A 144 19.83 13.15 -7.58
N LEU A 145 19.44 11.94 -7.94
CA LEU A 145 20.33 10.95 -8.53
C LEU A 145 19.62 10.29 -9.70
N LYS A 146 20.05 10.65 -10.92
CA LYS A 146 19.55 10.05 -12.17
C LYS A 146 20.72 9.74 -13.11
N GLU A 147 21.09 10.67 -14.00
CA GLU A 147 22.27 10.55 -14.86
C GLU A 147 23.57 10.86 -14.11
N ASN A 148 23.45 11.67 -13.07
CA ASN A 148 24.50 12.11 -12.16
C ASN A 148 23.87 12.38 -10.78
N ILE A 149 24.72 12.51 -9.76
CA ILE A 149 24.30 13.01 -8.45
C ILE A 149 24.50 14.52 -8.36
N GLU A 150 23.45 15.23 -7.94
CA GLU A 150 23.49 16.67 -7.74
C GLU A 150 22.86 17.04 -6.42
N PHE A 151 23.49 17.97 -5.70
CA PHE A 151 22.95 18.60 -4.50
C PHE A 151 22.49 20.01 -4.84
N ILE A 152 21.24 20.33 -4.53
CA ILE A 152 20.57 21.59 -4.86
C ILE A 152 20.26 22.30 -3.55
N ASP A 153 20.82 23.49 -3.39
CA ASP A 153 20.53 24.36 -2.26
C ASP A 153 19.06 24.82 -2.30
N MET A 154 18.33 24.64 -1.20
CA MET A 154 16.89 24.92 -1.16
C MET A 154 16.57 26.41 -1.21
N ALA A 155 17.47 27.27 -0.71
CA ALA A 155 17.22 28.71 -0.65
C ALA A 155 17.45 29.40 -2.00
N THR A 156 18.47 28.97 -2.73
CA THR A 156 18.92 29.62 -3.98
C THR A 156 18.55 28.84 -5.23
N ASN A 157 18.14 27.58 -5.09
CA ASN A 157 17.86 26.64 -6.18
C ASN A 157 19.07 26.48 -7.13
N ARG A 158 20.28 26.53 -6.57
CA ARG A 158 21.55 26.35 -7.30
C ARG A 158 22.18 25.03 -6.91
N VAL A 159 22.89 24.43 -7.87
CA VAL A 159 23.65 23.20 -7.63
C VAL A 159 24.91 23.54 -6.82
N ASP A 160 25.17 22.78 -5.76
CA ASP A 160 26.46 22.76 -5.07
C ASP A 160 27.42 21.84 -5.85
N GLU A 161 28.20 22.45 -6.74
CA GLU A 161 29.16 21.75 -7.60
C GLU A 161 30.22 20.97 -6.81
N GLN A 162 30.66 21.50 -5.66
CA GLN A 162 31.72 20.86 -4.87
C GLN A 162 31.20 19.60 -4.19
N LYS A 163 30.03 19.68 -3.54
CA LYS A 163 29.41 18.52 -2.88
C LYS A 163 29.00 17.47 -3.91
N SER A 164 28.42 17.90 -5.03
CA SER A 164 28.01 17.03 -6.14
C SER A 164 29.19 16.27 -6.73
N ALA A 165 30.27 16.96 -7.10
CA ALA A 165 31.48 16.33 -7.67
C ALA A 165 32.09 15.28 -6.71
N ARG A 166 32.10 15.56 -5.40
CA ARG A 166 32.65 14.64 -4.40
C ARG A 166 31.82 13.35 -4.28
N PHE A 167 30.49 13.44 -4.31
CA PHE A 167 29.62 12.27 -4.29
C PHE A 167 29.67 11.51 -5.63
N GLN A 168 29.73 12.25 -6.75
CA GLN A 168 29.86 11.67 -8.09
C GLN A 168 31.11 10.80 -8.20
N GLN A 169 32.27 11.33 -7.78
CA GLN A 169 33.53 10.57 -7.74
C GLN A 169 33.46 9.33 -6.84
N ALA A 170 32.74 9.40 -5.71
CA ALA A 170 32.58 8.26 -4.81
C ALA A 170 31.70 7.16 -5.43
N LEU A 171 30.65 7.52 -6.16
CA LEU A 171 29.81 6.59 -6.91
C LEU A 171 30.59 5.91 -8.03
N GLU A 172 31.31 6.68 -8.85
CA GLU A 172 32.14 6.17 -9.94
C GLU A 172 33.24 5.23 -9.42
N LYS A 173 33.91 5.62 -8.33
CA LYS A 173 34.94 4.80 -7.69
C LYS A 173 34.39 3.48 -7.14
N ALA A 174 33.14 3.48 -6.68
CA ALA A 174 32.46 2.27 -6.23
C ALA A 174 31.98 1.38 -7.39
N GLY A 175 32.02 1.89 -8.63
CA GLY A 175 31.56 1.19 -9.83
C GLY A 175 30.08 1.34 -10.13
N PHE A 176 29.44 2.43 -9.69
CA PHE A 176 28.03 2.70 -9.97
C PHE A 176 27.82 3.02 -11.45
N ALA A 177 26.93 2.28 -12.13
CA ALA A 177 26.56 2.54 -13.52
C ALA A 177 25.35 3.47 -13.64
N PHE A 178 25.52 4.62 -14.28
CA PHE A 178 24.41 5.54 -14.54
C PHE A 178 23.60 5.14 -15.79
N PRO A 179 22.32 5.54 -15.91
CA PRO A 179 21.53 6.25 -14.91
C PRO A 179 21.01 5.36 -13.79
N ALA A 180 20.77 5.96 -12.62
CA ALA A 180 20.04 5.30 -11.54
C ALA A 180 18.61 4.94 -11.99
N GLN A 181 18.22 3.69 -11.77
CA GLN A 181 16.87 3.22 -12.02
C GLN A 181 15.90 3.80 -10.99
N TRP A 182 16.25 3.70 -9.71
CA TRP A 182 15.51 4.27 -8.59
C TRP A 182 16.40 4.54 -7.39
N VAL A 183 15.88 5.37 -6.48
CA VAL A 183 16.50 5.72 -5.19
C VAL A 183 15.46 5.58 -4.10
N ALA A 184 15.83 4.90 -3.01
CA ALA A 184 14.96 4.63 -1.88
C ALA A 184 15.65 5.05 -0.58
N GLY A 185 14.92 5.74 0.28
CA GLY A 185 15.37 6.15 1.62
C GLY A 185 14.20 6.75 2.38
N ILE A 186 14.41 7.08 3.64
CA ILE A 186 13.35 7.66 4.47
C ILE A 186 13.63 9.18 4.62
N PRO A 187 12.87 10.06 3.96
CA PRO A 187 13.20 11.48 3.83
C PRO A 187 12.63 12.32 4.99
N THR A 188 12.84 11.90 6.25
CA THR A 188 12.36 12.63 7.43
C THR A 188 13.41 12.66 8.53
N SER A 189 13.55 13.81 9.19
CA SER A 189 14.42 14.01 10.35
C SER A 189 13.83 13.47 11.66
N GLN A 190 12.59 12.97 11.65
CA GLN A 190 11.94 12.40 12.84
C GLN A 190 12.47 11.01 13.23
N LYS A 191 13.43 10.49 12.47
CA LYS A 191 14.07 9.20 12.72
C LYS A 191 15.11 9.34 13.83
N SER A 192 15.30 8.27 14.59
CA SER A 192 16.27 8.23 15.71
C SER A 192 17.71 8.06 15.25
N TYR A 193 17.92 7.59 14.02
CA TYR A 193 19.22 7.53 13.36
C TYR A 193 19.00 7.66 11.85
N ASP A 194 20.06 7.62 11.05
CA ASP A 194 19.94 7.61 9.59
C ASP A 194 20.95 6.63 8.99
N GLU A 195 20.49 5.74 8.13
CA GLU A 195 21.34 4.84 7.33
C GLU A 195 21.33 5.25 5.85
N GLY A 196 21.09 6.52 5.55
CA GLY A 196 21.12 7.08 4.20
C GLY A 196 20.13 6.42 3.23
N TYR A 197 20.63 6.17 2.02
CA TYR A 197 19.84 5.83 0.85
C TYR A 197 20.38 4.60 0.15
N PHE A 198 19.48 3.89 -0.50
CA PHE A 198 19.80 2.81 -1.42
C PHE A 198 19.45 3.22 -2.85
N ALA A 199 20.34 2.94 -3.78
CA ALA A 199 20.15 3.27 -5.19
C ALA A 199 20.44 2.05 -6.05
N LEU A 200 19.57 1.78 -7.01
CA LEU A 200 19.79 0.77 -8.03
C LEU A 200 20.34 1.44 -9.29
N ASP A 201 21.46 0.93 -9.74
CA ASP A 201 22.16 1.45 -10.93
C ASP A 201 21.55 0.89 -12.23
N SER A 202 22.06 1.31 -13.39
CA SER A 202 21.53 0.88 -14.70
C SER A 202 21.77 -0.60 -15.00
N GLU A 203 22.78 -1.23 -14.38
CA GLU A 203 23.11 -2.65 -14.49
C GLU A 203 22.36 -3.53 -13.48
N GLY A 204 21.51 -2.94 -12.64
CA GLY A 204 20.74 -3.66 -11.63
C GLY A 204 21.52 -3.97 -10.36
N HIS A 205 22.60 -3.23 -10.09
CA HIS A 205 23.42 -3.34 -8.89
C HIS A 205 22.89 -2.41 -7.80
N LEU A 206 22.68 -2.95 -6.59
CA LEU A 206 22.21 -2.19 -5.44
C LEU A 206 23.39 -1.58 -4.67
N PHE A 207 23.39 -0.26 -4.52
CA PHE A 207 24.38 0.49 -3.76
C PHE A 207 23.77 1.14 -2.52
N HIS A 208 24.52 1.14 -1.43
CA HIS A 208 24.23 1.91 -0.23
C HIS A 208 25.04 3.22 -0.29
N VAL A 209 24.33 4.34 -0.25
CA VAL A 209 24.85 5.71 -0.32
C VAL A 209 24.45 6.47 0.94
N LYS A 210 25.41 6.96 1.71
CA LYS A 210 25.13 7.82 2.87
C LYS A 210 26.19 8.89 3.07
N MET A 211 25.93 9.81 3.99
CA MET A 211 26.90 10.81 4.42
C MET A 211 27.40 10.48 5.81
N THR A 212 28.71 10.48 6.00
CA THR A 212 29.34 10.22 7.29
C THR A 212 30.46 11.22 7.53
N ASN A 213 30.34 12.02 8.59
CA ASN A 213 31.25 13.11 8.93
C ASN A 213 31.48 14.07 7.74
N GLY A 214 30.40 14.42 7.04
CA GLY A 214 30.37 15.30 5.88
C GLY A 214 31.01 14.70 4.63
N LYS A 215 31.34 13.40 4.60
CA LYS A 215 31.96 12.71 3.46
C LYS A 215 31.01 11.66 2.88
N PRO A 216 31.04 11.42 1.56
CA PRO A 216 30.26 10.36 0.95
C PRO A 216 30.78 8.99 1.40
N PHE A 217 29.84 8.12 1.74
CA PHE A 217 30.03 6.69 1.87
C PHE A 217 29.23 6.02 0.76
N VAL A 218 29.90 5.24 -0.08
CA VAL A 218 29.25 4.45 -1.13
C VAL A 218 29.77 3.03 -1.06
N LYS A 219 28.87 2.06 -1.05
CA LYS A 219 29.22 0.63 -1.03
C LYS A 219 28.30 -0.19 -1.91
N ASP A 220 28.88 -1.01 -2.78
CA ASP A 220 28.14 -2.06 -3.50
C ASP A 220 27.72 -3.14 -2.49
N THR A 221 26.41 -3.38 -2.42
CA THR A 221 25.83 -4.37 -1.50
C THR A 221 25.98 -5.81 -2.01
N LYS A 222 26.41 -5.99 -3.27
CA LYS A 222 26.43 -7.27 -4.01
C LYS A 222 25.05 -7.88 -4.27
N VAL A 223 23.99 -7.18 -3.89
CA VAL A 223 22.61 -7.53 -4.21
C VAL A 223 22.28 -7.05 -5.62
N ARG A 224 21.52 -7.88 -6.36
CA ARG A 224 21.17 -7.74 -7.77
C ARG A 224 19.68 -8.05 -7.98
N ASP A 225 19.16 -7.71 -9.16
CA ASP A 225 17.82 -8.09 -9.63
C ASP A 225 16.67 -7.65 -8.70
N ILE A 226 16.76 -6.43 -8.19
CA ILE A 226 15.76 -5.86 -7.28
C ILE A 226 14.76 -4.99 -8.05
N SER A 227 13.47 -5.27 -7.85
CA SER A 227 12.36 -4.47 -8.39
C SER A 227 12.17 -3.17 -7.61
N CYS A 228 12.11 -3.24 -6.28
CA CYS A 228 12.05 -2.07 -5.41
C CYS A 228 12.56 -2.37 -4.00
N MET A 229 12.91 -1.30 -3.28
CA MET A 229 13.29 -1.34 -1.87
C MET A 229 12.44 -0.40 -1.04
N LEU A 230 12.12 -0.83 0.18
CA LEU A 230 11.42 -0.05 1.19
C LEU A 230 12.30 0.00 2.44
N PRO A 231 13.18 1.01 2.53
CA PRO A 231 14.04 1.19 3.67
C PRO A 231 13.23 1.36 4.96
N MET A 232 13.73 0.75 6.03
CA MET A 232 13.12 0.79 7.34
C MET A 232 14.22 0.87 8.39
N GLU A 233 14.02 1.75 9.36
CA GLU A 233 14.93 1.90 10.49
C GLU A 233 14.23 1.43 11.76
N ILE A 234 14.82 0.44 12.41
CA ILE A 234 14.28 -0.22 13.61
C ILE A 234 15.29 -0.13 14.75
N GLU A 235 14.81 -0.07 15.99
CA GLU A 235 15.66 0.20 17.16
C GLU A 235 16.77 -0.84 17.36
N ASN A 236 16.54 -2.10 17.02
CA ASN A 236 17.58 -3.15 17.11
C ASN A 236 18.61 -3.09 15.98
N ARG A 237 18.41 -2.27 14.94
CA ARG A 237 19.29 -2.10 13.77
C ARG A 237 19.64 -3.41 13.05
N SER A 238 18.75 -4.39 13.06
CA SER A 238 19.04 -5.72 12.47
C SER A 238 18.86 -5.80 10.95
N LEU A 239 18.08 -4.87 10.38
CA LEU A 239 17.80 -4.77 8.94
C LEU A 239 17.82 -3.33 8.44
N TYR A 240 18.09 -3.17 7.14
CA TYR A 240 18.04 -1.89 6.42
C TYR A 240 16.67 -1.61 5.78
N GLY A 241 15.89 -2.66 5.53
CA GLY A 241 14.57 -2.54 4.89
C GLY A 241 14.15 -3.83 4.19
N PHE A 242 12.99 -3.76 3.55
CA PHE A 242 12.43 -4.83 2.75
C PHE A 242 12.69 -4.62 1.26
N LEU A 243 12.84 -5.72 0.52
CA LEU A 243 13.21 -5.75 -0.88
C LEU A 243 12.31 -6.74 -1.62
N PHE A 244 11.90 -6.37 -2.82
CA PHE A 244 11.27 -7.28 -3.77
C PHE A 244 12.22 -7.55 -4.93
N ASP A 245 12.48 -8.82 -5.23
CA ASP A 245 13.20 -9.18 -6.45
C ASP A 245 12.30 -9.12 -7.69
N THR A 246 12.89 -9.33 -8.87
CA THR A 246 12.16 -9.42 -10.15
C THR A 246 11.34 -10.71 -10.28
N HIS A 247 11.51 -11.68 -9.38
CA HIS A 247 10.79 -12.95 -9.33
C HIS A 247 9.66 -12.96 -8.28
N HIS A 248 9.25 -11.78 -7.81
CA HIS A 248 8.16 -11.63 -6.84
C HIS A 248 8.45 -12.32 -5.50
N THR A 249 9.70 -12.29 -5.04
CA THR A 249 10.08 -12.77 -3.71
C THR A 249 10.40 -11.59 -2.79
N LEU A 250 9.85 -11.64 -1.58
CA LEU A 250 10.08 -10.65 -0.53
C LEU A 250 11.26 -11.08 0.36
N TYR A 251 12.23 -10.18 0.49
CA TYR A 251 13.38 -10.30 1.38
C TYR A 251 13.44 -9.13 2.35
N TYR A 252 14.21 -9.28 3.43
CA TYR A 252 14.80 -8.14 4.11
C TYR A 252 16.32 -8.13 3.90
N LEU A 253 16.89 -6.93 3.90
CA LEU A 253 18.33 -6.72 3.82
C LEU A 253 18.92 -6.62 5.22
N SER A 254 19.73 -7.60 5.63
CA SER A 254 20.35 -7.57 6.96
C SER A 254 21.48 -6.55 7.03
N THR A 255 21.63 -5.92 8.20
CA THR A 255 22.81 -5.10 8.51
C THR A 255 24.08 -5.95 8.69
N ASP A 256 23.93 -7.26 8.86
CA ASP A 256 25.01 -8.23 8.82
C ASP A 256 25.44 -8.51 7.37
N GLY A 257 26.36 -7.68 6.88
CA GLY A 257 27.03 -7.90 5.60
C GLY A 257 26.16 -7.77 4.35
N TYR A 258 25.00 -7.08 4.43
CA TYR A 258 24.03 -6.97 3.33
C TYR A 258 23.44 -8.32 2.89
N ARG A 259 23.37 -9.30 3.80
CA ARG A 259 22.77 -10.60 3.50
C ARG A 259 21.27 -10.44 3.23
N LEU A 260 20.82 -10.98 2.11
CA LEU A 260 19.40 -11.15 1.82
C LEU A 260 18.84 -12.32 2.62
N VAL A 261 17.79 -12.06 3.37
CA VAL A 261 17.04 -13.10 4.08
C VAL A 261 15.63 -13.15 3.54
N LYS A 262 15.27 -14.31 3.03
CA LYS A 262 13.98 -14.57 2.41
C LYS A 262 12.87 -14.59 3.46
N VAL A 263 11.77 -13.89 3.17
CA VAL A 263 10.60 -13.77 4.05
C VAL A 263 9.40 -14.49 3.46
N LEU A 264 9.05 -14.19 2.20
CA LEU A 264 7.86 -14.73 1.55
C LEU A 264 8.06 -14.85 0.03
N ASP A 265 7.53 -15.93 -0.54
CA ASP A 265 7.48 -16.18 -1.99
C ASP A 265 6.20 -15.64 -2.60
N ASP A 266 6.20 -15.47 -3.93
CA ASP A 266 5.01 -15.19 -4.74
C ASP A 266 4.28 -13.92 -4.28
N VAL A 267 4.99 -12.82 -4.05
CA VAL A 267 4.42 -11.52 -3.71
C VAL A 267 4.62 -10.56 -4.86
N ASP A 268 3.55 -10.28 -5.61
CA ASP A 268 3.59 -9.31 -6.70
C ASP A 268 3.59 -7.89 -6.12
N PRO A 269 4.70 -7.13 -6.19
CA PRO A 269 4.76 -5.80 -5.61
C PRO A 269 3.80 -4.82 -6.29
N ASP A 270 3.33 -5.11 -7.51
CA ASP A 270 2.43 -4.22 -8.25
C ASP A 270 0.95 -4.42 -7.92
N LYS A 271 0.59 -5.52 -7.24
CA LYS A 271 -0.81 -5.89 -6.96
C LYS A 271 -1.05 -6.25 -5.50
N ASP A 272 -0.11 -6.95 -4.87
CA ASP A 272 -0.31 -7.53 -3.55
C ASP A 272 0.03 -6.53 -2.44
N ARG A 273 -0.69 -6.66 -1.33
CA ARG A 273 -0.39 -5.93 -0.09
C ARG A 273 0.29 -6.86 0.88
N VAL A 274 1.24 -6.31 1.64
CA VAL A 274 1.91 -7.05 2.71
C VAL A 274 1.84 -6.25 4.00
N SER A 275 1.51 -6.92 5.09
CA SER A 275 1.75 -6.42 6.45
C SER A 275 2.64 -7.39 7.20
N ILE A 276 3.57 -6.85 7.98
CA ILE A 276 4.44 -7.62 8.86
C ILE A 276 4.35 -7.01 10.23
N MET A 277 3.99 -7.85 11.19
CA MET A 277 4.00 -7.53 12.61
C MET A 277 5.03 -8.45 13.26
N ALA A 278 6.23 -7.91 13.45
CA ALA A 278 7.37 -8.65 13.93
C ALA A 278 7.56 -8.47 15.43
N ASN A 279 7.98 -9.55 16.09
CA ASN A 279 8.49 -9.55 17.45
C ASN A 279 9.72 -10.46 17.54
N MET A 280 10.34 -10.56 18.73
CA MET A 280 11.57 -11.34 18.92
C MET A 280 11.45 -12.86 18.70
N PHE A 281 10.23 -13.41 18.75
CA PHE A 281 9.94 -14.83 18.60
C PHE A 281 9.39 -15.14 17.21
N TYR A 282 8.38 -14.40 16.78
CA TYR A 282 7.65 -14.64 15.54
C TYR A 282 7.33 -13.37 14.78
N TRP A 283 7.26 -13.50 13.45
CA TRP A 283 6.74 -12.50 12.54
C TRP A 283 5.39 -12.98 12.03
N THR A 284 4.36 -12.19 12.25
CA THR A 284 3.06 -12.39 11.58
C THR A 284 3.09 -11.63 10.26
N VAL A 285 3.11 -12.36 9.14
CA VAL A 285 3.17 -11.80 7.79
C VAL A 285 1.85 -12.06 7.09
N ALA A 286 1.08 -11.02 6.78
CA ALA A 286 -0.15 -11.16 6.00
C ALA A 286 0.05 -10.62 4.57
N LYS A 287 -0.25 -11.47 3.58
CA LYS A 287 -0.30 -11.16 2.16
C LYS A 287 -1.77 -11.07 1.75
N THR A 288 -2.22 -9.90 1.31
CA THR A 288 -3.58 -9.72 0.77
C THR A 288 -3.52 -9.67 -0.75
N THR A 289 -4.27 -10.56 -1.38
CA THR A 289 -4.43 -10.71 -2.84
C THR A 289 -5.89 -10.48 -3.24
N SER A 290 -6.20 -10.62 -4.53
CA SER A 290 -7.59 -10.65 -5.02
C SER A 290 -8.40 -11.82 -4.44
N ASP A 291 -7.73 -12.93 -4.15
CA ASP A 291 -8.39 -14.19 -3.78
C ASP A 291 -8.67 -14.27 -2.27
N GLY A 292 -7.90 -13.52 -1.48
CA GLY A 292 -7.98 -13.57 -0.04
C GLY A 292 -6.77 -13.01 0.68
N GLU A 293 -6.79 -13.11 2.01
CA GLU A 293 -5.68 -12.85 2.91
C GLU A 293 -5.02 -14.16 3.33
N HIS A 294 -3.73 -14.30 3.01
CA HIS A 294 -2.87 -15.35 3.52
C HIS A 294 -2.02 -14.80 4.66
N THR A 295 -2.20 -15.30 5.87
CA THR A 295 -1.39 -14.95 7.03
C THR A 295 -0.43 -16.09 7.38
N TYR A 296 0.84 -15.78 7.62
CA TYR A 296 1.90 -16.70 7.95
C TYR A 296 2.55 -16.31 9.27
N ALA A 297 2.87 -17.31 10.10
CA ALA A 297 3.71 -17.12 11.27
C ALA A 297 5.10 -17.64 10.95
N LEU A 298 6.11 -16.77 10.96
CA LEU A 298 7.50 -17.11 10.72
C LEU A 298 8.29 -17.01 12.02
N GLU A 299 9.16 -17.96 12.32
CA GLU A 299 10.08 -17.83 13.45
C GLU A 299 11.12 -16.73 13.18
N SER A 300 11.33 -15.81 14.12
CA SER A 300 12.13 -14.60 13.92
C SER A 300 13.62 -14.86 13.61
N ARG A 301 14.17 -16.02 13.98
CA ARG A 301 15.60 -16.33 13.76
C ARG A 301 15.85 -17.04 12.44
N SER A 302 15.04 -18.07 12.16
CA SER A 302 15.22 -18.91 10.98
C SER A 302 14.40 -18.47 9.77
N MET A 303 13.40 -17.60 9.98
CA MET A 303 12.34 -17.28 9.01
C MET A 303 11.55 -18.51 8.55
N GLN A 304 11.63 -19.63 9.27
CA GLN A 304 10.84 -20.82 8.94
C GLN A 304 9.37 -20.59 9.30
N ARG A 305 8.50 -21.02 8.39
CA ARG A 305 7.05 -20.96 8.61
C ARG A 305 6.64 -22.01 9.63
N VAL A 306 5.99 -21.54 10.69
CA VAL A 306 5.48 -22.35 11.81
C VAL A 306 3.98 -22.60 11.65
N ASP A 307 3.23 -21.62 11.12
CA ASP A 307 1.79 -21.73 10.93
C ASP A 307 1.32 -20.91 9.71
N SER A 308 0.14 -21.22 9.19
CA SER A 308 -0.51 -20.49 8.09
C SER A 308 -2.03 -20.48 8.20
N LEU A 309 -2.63 -19.35 7.88
CA LEU A 309 -4.07 -19.13 7.83
C LEU A 309 -4.46 -18.50 6.50
N PHE A 310 -5.54 -18.96 5.89
CA PHE A 310 -6.12 -18.36 4.69
C PHE A 310 -7.56 -17.92 4.97
N ARG A 311 -7.88 -16.67 4.61
CA ARG A 311 -9.24 -16.15 4.59
C ARG A 311 -9.61 -15.72 3.18
N PRO A 312 -10.65 -16.30 2.57
CA PRO A 312 -11.07 -15.91 1.23
C PRO A 312 -11.55 -14.45 1.21
N ALA A 313 -11.45 -13.81 0.05
CA ALA A 313 -11.94 -12.47 -0.13
C ALA A 313 -13.44 -12.40 0.16
N PRO A 314 -13.87 -11.51 1.06
CA PRO A 314 -15.28 -11.34 1.34
C PRO A 314 -15.96 -10.69 0.13
N GLU A 315 -16.99 -11.32 -0.42
CA GLU A 315 -17.77 -10.72 -1.50
C GLU A 315 -18.60 -9.55 -0.97
N SER A 316 -18.30 -8.32 -1.39
CA SER A 316 -19.11 -7.17 -1.02
C SER A 316 -20.50 -7.27 -1.66
N ALA A 317 -21.51 -6.75 -0.97
CA ALA A 317 -22.85 -6.59 -1.55
C ALA A 317 -22.80 -5.71 -2.81
N TRP A 318 -21.83 -4.79 -2.88
CA TRP A 318 -21.54 -3.99 -4.07
C TRP A 318 -21.10 -4.86 -5.25
N ASP A 319 -20.14 -5.75 -5.07
CA ASP A 319 -19.61 -6.62 -6.15
C ASP A 319 -20.70 -7.51 -6.75
N LYS A 320 -21.66 -7.94 -5.92
CA LYS A 320 -22.83 -8.72 -6.36
C LYS A 320 -23.84 -7.91 -7.14
N THR A 321 -24.06 -6.65 -6.77
CA THR A 321 -25.15 -5.83 -7.31
C THR A 321 -24.72 -4.97 -8.51
N LEU A 322 -23.46 -4.54 -8.53
CA LEU A 322 -22.88 -3.67 -9.56
C LEU A 322 -23.16 -4.17 -10.99
N PRO A 323 -22.88 -5.45 -11.36
CA PRO A 323 -23.02 -5.92 -12.73
C PRO A 323 -24.47 -5.90 -13.25
N TYR A 324 -25.46 -5.89 -12.36
CA TYR A 324 -26.89 -5.89 -12.72
C TYR A 324 -27.48 -4.49 -12.82
N LEU A 325 -26.89 -3.50 -12.13
CA LEU A 325 -27.41 -2.13 -12.06
C LEU A 325 -26.78 -1.22 -13.11
N PHE A 326 -25.49 -1.38 -13.38
CA PHE A 326 -24.74 -0.45 -14.22
C PHE A 326 -24.06 -1.20 -15.38
N PRO A 327 -24.25 -0.75 -16.64
CA PRO A 327 -23.58 -1.38 -17.78
C PRO A 327 -22.08 -1.13 -17.82
N PHE A 328 -21.61 -0.04 -17.23
CA PHE A 328 -20.20 0.28 -17.02
C PHE A 328 -20.12 1.34 -15.93
N THR A 329 -18.93 1.49 -15.38
CA THR A 329 -18.60 2.50 -14.37
C THR A 329 -17.38 3.29 -14.82
N VAL A 330 -17.33 4.54 -14.36
CA VAL A 330 -16.15 5.39 -14.51
C VAL A 330 -15.56 5.59 -13.13
N THR A 331 -14.29 5.25 -12.96
CA THR A 331 -13.54 5.50 -11.73
C THR A 331 -12.33 6.38 -12.02
N PHE A 332 -11.94 7.19 -11.04
CA PHE A 332 -10.77 8.06 -11.13
C PHE A 332 -9.62 7.62 -10.24
N GLN A 333 -9.89 6.68 -9.34
CA GLN A 333 -8.96 6.17 -8.35
C GLN A 333 -8.69 4.69 -8.61
N ASP A 334 -7.51 4.25 -8.16
CA ASP A 334 -7.08 2.87 -8.21
C ASP A 334 -6.38 2.57 -6.87
N SER A 335 -6.58 1.37 -6.36
CA SER A 335 -5.95 0.94 -5.11
C SER A 335 -4.43 0.75 -5.26
N THR A 336 -3.95 0.60 -6.50
CA THR A 336 -2.56 0.27 -6.81
C THR A 336 -1.69 1.47 -7.13
N ASN A 337 -2.25 2.67 -7.38
CA ASN A 337 -1.48 3.87 -7.73
C ASN A 337 -2.25 5.15 -7.41
N SER A 338 -1.53 6.27 -7.24
CA SER A 338 -2.16 7.58 -6.94
C SER A 338 -2.52 8.39 -8.19
N TYR A 339 -2.48 7.80 -9.40
CA TYR A 339 -2.83 8.54 -10.61
C TYR A 339 -4.33 8.78 -10.70
N ILE A 340 -4.68 10.03 -11.01
CA ILE A 340 -6.05 10.48 -11.22
C ILE A 340 -6.29 10.63 -12.73
N TYR A 341 -6.92 9.64 -13.34
CA TYR A 341 -7.38 9.70 -14.72
C TYR A 341 -8.63 8.82 -14.88
N PRO A 342 -9.51 9.12 -15.85
CA PRO A 342 -10.73 8.36 -16.01
C PRO A 342 -10.45 6.95 -16.51
N ARG A 343 -10.92 5.97 -15.76
CA ARG A 343 -10.89 4.54 -16.09
C ARG A 343 -12.31 4.08 -16.31
N VAL A 344 -12.57 3.50 -17.47
CA VAL A 344 -13.88 2.94 -17.82
C VAL A 344 -13.80 1.42 -17.63
N SER A 345 -14.69 0.85 -16.84
CA SER A 345 -14.76 -0.60 -16.70
C SER A 345 -15.30 -1.27 -17.97
N GLY A 346 -15.10 -2.59 -18.09
CA GLY A 346 -15.71 -3.39 -19.15
C GLY A 346 -17.24 -3.34 -19.10
N TYR A 347 -17.90 -3.72 -20.20
CA TYR A 347 -19.36 -3.72 -20.25
C TYR A 347 -19.95 -4.90 -19.47
N TYR A 348 -20.76 -4.61 -18.46
CA TYR A 348 -21.50 -5.60 -17.68
C TYR A 348 -22.79 -6.00 -18.40
N PHE A 349 -22.72 -7.07 -19.20
CA PHE A 349 -23.88 -7.65 -19.87
C PHE A 349 -25.06 -8.03 -18.96
N PRO A 350 -24.87 -8.43 -17.68
CA PRO A 350 -26.00 -8.71 -16.78
C PRO A 350 -26.93 -7.51 -16.54
N SER A 351 -26.50 -6.27 -16.82
CA SER A 351 -27.36 -5.08 -16.67
C SER A 351 -28.36 -4.90 -17.83
N LEU A 352 -28.25 -5.68 -18.92
CA LEU A 352 -29.07 -5.50 -20.11
C LEU A 352 -30.59 -5.59 -19.87
N PRO A 353 -31.14 -6.53 -19.07
CA PRO A 353 -32.57 -6.58 -18.80
C PRO A 353 -33.09 -5.29 -18.18
N LEU A 354 -32.36 -4.71 -17.22
CA LEU A 354 -32.71 -3.42 -16.61
C LEU A 354 -32.66 -2.29 -17.65
N ASN A 355 -31.60 -2.26 -18.47
CA ASN A 355 -31.45 -1.25 -19.52
C ASN A 355 -32.57 -1.32 -20.57
N ILE A 356 -33.04 -2.52 -20.93
CA ILE A 356 -34.18 -2.72 -21.84
C ILE A 356 -35.46 -2.14 -21.23
N VAL A 357 -35.74 -2.43 -19.95
CA VAL A 357 -36.90 -1.87 -19.25
C VAL A 357 -36.83 -0.34 -19.24
N LEU A 358 -35.69 0.24 -18.87
CA LEU A 358 -35.49 1.69 -18.87
C LEU A 358 -35.62 2.31 -20.27
N ALA A 359 -35.16 1.62 -21.32
CA ALA A 359 -35.31 2.08 -22.70
C ALA A 359 -36.78 2.08 -23.13
N VAL A 360 -37.56 1.05 -22.78
CA VAL A 360 -39.02 1.02 -23.04
C VAL A 360 -39.72 2.16 -22.31
N VAL A 361 -39.42 2.39 -21.03
CA VAL A 361 -39.95 3.53 -20.26
C VAL A 361 -39.59 4.86 -20.94
N THR A 362 -38.35 5.02 -21.40
CA THR A 362 -37.90 6.20 -22.14
C THR A 362 -38.76 6.42 -23.39
N LEU A 363 -39.00 5.38 -24.19
CA LEU A 363 -39.83 5.46 -25.39
C LEU A 363 -41.29 5.84 -25.06
N ILE A 364 -41.83 5.35 -23.94
CA ILE A 364 -43.16 5.73 -23.45
C ILE A 364 -43.20 7.21 -23.04
N VAL A 365 -42.19 7.72 -22.33
CA VAL A 365 -42.09 9.13 -21.94
C VAL A 365 -42.05 10.04 -23.18
N TYR A 366 -41.32 9.62 -24.21
CA TYR A 366 -41.20 10.35 -25.47
C TYR A 366 -42.31 10.05 -26.49
N ARG A 367 -43.38 9.33 -26.12
CA ARG A 367 -44.45 8.92 -27.05
C ARG A 367 -45.12 10.09 -27.79
N LYS A 368 -45.12 11.30 -27.21
CA LYS A 368 -45.71 12.51 -27.80
C LYS A 368 -44.75 13.29 -28.70
N ASP A 369 -43.46 12.98 -28.70
CA ASP A 369 -42.44 13.63 -29.54
C ASP A 369 -42.41 12.94 -30.93
N ARG A 370 -42.65 13.70 -32.01
CA ARG A 370 -42.65 13.19 -33.39
C ARG A 370 -41.25 13.10 -34.01
N SER A 371 -40.20 13.55 -33.31
CA SER A 371 -38.84 13.56 -33.85
C SER A 371 -38.16 12.18 -33.80
N ARG A 372 -37.22 11.91 -34.72
CA ARG A 372 -36.32 10.74 -34.68
C ARG A 372 -35.45 10.69 -33.41
N GLY A 373 -35.42 11.77 -32.64
CA GLY A 373 -34.70 11.86 -31.36
C GLY A 373 -35.19 10.89 -30.30
N LYS A 374 -36.43 10.40 -30.36
CA LYS A 374 -36.94 9.39 -29.41
C LYS A 374 -36.22 8.04 -29.49
N TYR A 375 -35.85 7.62 -30.71
CA TYR A 375 -35.10 6.38 -30.91
C TYR A 375 -33.65 6.55 -30.47
N LEU A 376 -33.06 7.73 -30.73
CA LEU A 376 -31.72 8.06 -30.24
C LEU A 376 -31.66 8.06 -28.70
N ALA A 377 -32.66 8.65 -28.05
CA ALA A 377 -32.82 8.63 -26.60
C ALA A 377 -32.94 7.19 -26.06
N GLY A 378 -33.74 6.34 -26.69
CA GLY A 378 -33.86 4.93 -26.32
C GLY A 378 -32.55 4.14 -26.47
N ILE A 379 -31.79 4.38 -27.55
CA ILE A 379 -30.48 3.75 -27.77
C ILE A 379 -29.47 4.21 -26.70
N ILE A 380 -29.44 5.51 -26.39
CA ILE A 380 -28.55 6.03 -25.33
C ILE A 380 -28.88 5.35 -24.00
N THR A 381 -30.16 5.28 -23.61
CA THR A 381 -30.58 4.60 -22.37
C THR A 381 -30.22 3.11 -22.39
N LEU A 382 -30.39 2.42 -23.52
CA LEU A 382 -30.07 1.00 -23.63
C LEU A 382 -28.56 0.73 -23.41
N CYS A 383 -27.70 1.56 -24.01
CA CYS A 383 -26.25 1.37 -23.91
C CYS A 383 -25.67 1.88 -22.58
N THR A 384 -26.27 2.90 -21.96
CA THR A 384 -25.68 3.59 -20.80
C THR A 384 -26.50 3.46 -19.51
N GLY A 385 -27.61 2.72 -19.56
CA GLY A 385 -28.42 2.32 -18.41
C GLY A 385 -29.01 3.51 -17.65
N ILE A 386 -28.93 3.44 -16.32
CA ILE A 386 -29.49 4.45 -15.40
C ILE A 386 -28.93 5.86 -15.71
N ALA A 387 -27.63 5.98 -16.01
CA ALA A 387 -27.00 7.25 -16.34
C ALA A 387 -27.60 7.88 -17.62
N GLY A 388 -27.83 7.07 -18.65
CA GLY A 388 -28.50 7.47 -19.89
C GLY A 388 -29.94 7.88 -19.65
N PHE A 389 -30.68 7.07 -18.90
CA PHE A 389 -32.08 7.31 -18.56
C PHE A 389 -32.26 8.69 -17.88
N ILE A 390 -31.48 8.96 -16.84
CA ILE A 390 -31.54 10.23 -16.10
C ILE A 390 -31.18 11.40 -17.00
N THR A 391 -30.09 11.28 -17.77
CA THR A 391 -29.65 12.33 -18.69
C THR A 391 -30.75 12.69 -19.69
N VAL A 392 -31.30 11.68 -20.35
CA VAL A 392 -32.36 11.85 -21.35
C VAL A 392 -33.60 12.48 -20.72
N CYS A 393 -34.04 12.03 -19.53
CA CYS A 393 -35.19 12.60 -18.83
C CYS A 393 -34.99 14.07 -18.43
N LEU A 394 -33.79 14.47 -17.98
CA LEU A 394 -33.46 15.86 -17.65
C LEU A 394 -33.55 16.76 -18.89
N PHE A 395 -32.96 16.32 -20.01
CA PHE A 395 -33.03 17.07 -21.26
C PHE A 395 -34.42 17.05 -21.92
N ALA A 396 -35.28 16.07 -21.59
CA ALA A 396 -36.69 16.05 -21.98
C ALA A 396 -37.47 17.22 -21.36
N ARG A 397 -37.21 17.52 -20.09
CA ARG A 397 -37.89 18.60 -19.34
C ARG A 397 -37.49 20.00 -19.81
N ILE A 398 -36.25 20.18 -20.25
CA ILE A 398 -35.73 21.46 -20.77
C ILE A 398 -36.40 21.86 -22.11
N ARG A 399 -37.11 20.94 -22.78
CA ARG A 399 -37.89 21.21 -24.01
C ARG A 399 -39.31 21.75 -23.78
N LYS A 400 -39.79 21.82 -22.54
CA LYS A 400 -41.11 22.38 -22.23
C LYS A 400 -41.05 23.86 -21.91
#